data_AF-A0A846T3Z4-F1
#
_entry.id   AF-A0A846T3Z4-F1
#
_cell.length_a   1.000
_cell.length_b   1.000
_cell.length_c   1.000
_cell.angle_alpha   90.00
_cell.angle_beta   90.00
_cell.angle_gamma   90.00
#
_symmetry.space_group_name_H-M   'P 1'
#
loop_
_entity.id
_entity.type
_entity.pdbx_description
1 polymer ?
#
loop_
_entity_poly.entity_id
_entity_poly.type
_entity_poly.pdbx_seq_one_letter_code
_entity_poly.pdbx_strand_id
1 'polypeptide(L)'
;MCTKEYLPVCGKRDTGVRCVTAPCDEAVEYVTYGNKCTACADVSVYGYTPGACERRPVLPADPPQPAEPDEQSRHICTEEEKRAEICTMQYAPVCGSDGRTYGNGCGACSSGVDSYVQGECAQERLAICPDTLPFPVPEGFTCVEACPASQTSYTTQIGLQVCIPVWDKADFEQWKQCSGSADCSADERCVVAGTPTTGGDVDWDSEKESYRCAPSEYTEFQIHMAGSCTVEDGKVQGCAIA
;
A
#
# COMPACT_ATOMS: atom_id res chain seq x y z
N MET A 1 27.91 54.56 10.43
CA MET A 1 29.07 53.89 11.05
C MET A 1 28.55 52.98 12.15
N CYS A 2 29.03 51.75 12.25
CA CYS A 2 28.57 50.78 13.25
C CYS A 2 29.44 50.77 14.50
N THR A 3 28.84 50.48 15.66
CA THR A 3 29.55 50.28 16.93
C THR A 3 30.30 48.94 16.92
N LYS A 4 31.37 48.83 17.72
CA LYS A 4 32.17 47.59 17.87
C LYS A 4 31.59 46.59 18.89
N GLU A 5 30.30 46.70 19.18
CA GLU A 5 29.62 45.79 20.10
C GLU A 5 29.43 44.42 19.42
N TYR A 6 29.67 43.34 20.17
CA TYR A 6 29.49 41.97 19.68
C TYR A 6 28.19 41.37 20.23
N LEU A 7 27.14 41.46 19.41
CA LEU A 7 25.81 40.88 19.61
C LEU A 7 25.42 40.18 18.30
N PRO A 8 25.91 38.95 18.07
CA PRO A 8 25.95 38.36 16.74
C PRO A 8 24.54 38.16 16.17
N VAL A 9 24.45 38.31 14.85
CA VAL A 9 23.23 38.04 14.08
C VAL A 9 23.57 37.19 12.87
N CYS A 10 22.64 36.34 12.45
CA CYS A 10 22.76 35.53 11.26
C CYS A 10 22.02 36.21 10.12
N GLY A 11 22.77 36.77 9.16
CA GLY A 11 22.23 37.47 8.01
C GLY A 11 21.97 36.54 6.83
N LYS A 12 20.80 36.67 6.20
CA LYS A 12 20.45 36.05 4.92
C LYS A 12 20.90 36.95 3.79
N ARG A 13 21.85 36.47 2.99
CA ARG A 13 22.51 37.20 1.91
C ARG A 13 22.08 36.65 0.56
N ASP A 14 21.59 37.51 -0.33
CA ASP A 14 21.32 37.15 -1.73
C ASP A 14 22.66 36.99 -2.46
N THR A 15 22.91 35.79 -3.00
CA THR A 15 24.13 35.49 -3.79
C THR A 15 24.03 36.02 -5.22
N GLY A 16 22.85 36.49 -5.63
CA GLY A 16 22.56 36.92 -7.00
C GLY A 16 22.23 35.75 -7.95
N VAL A 17 22.21 34.51 -7.46
CA VAL A 17 21.77 33.34 -8.23
C VAL A 17 20.25 33.37 -8.36
N ARG A 18 19.76 33.45 -9.59
CA ARG A 18 18.32 33.39 -9.91
C ARG A 18 18.00 32.00 -10.47
N CYS A 19 17.23 31.25 -9.72
CA CYS A 19 16.85 29.89 -10.09
C CYS A 19 15.57 29.81 -10.91
N VAL A 20 15.48 28.78 -11.76
CA VAL A 20 14.28 28.47 -12.58
C VAL A 20 13.53 27.25 -12.04
N THR A 21 14.22 26.25 -11.48
CA THR A 21 13.63 25.03 -10.88
C THR A 21 14.23 24.75 -9.51
N ALA A 22 13.41 24.33 -8.55
CA ALA A 22 13.81 24.01 -7.17
C ALA A 22 14.38 22.58 -7.04
N PRO A 23 15.18 22.27 -5.98
CA PRO A 23 15.59 23.11 -4.86
C PRO A 23 16.82 24.00 -5.16
N CYS A 24 16.85 25.19 -4.54
CA CYS A 24 17.81 26.26 -4.83
C CYS A 24 18.56 26.75 -3.62
N ASP A 25 19.34 25.83 -3.05
CA ASP A 25 20.12 26.06 -1.83
C ASP A 25 21.24 27.10 -2.03
N GLU A 26 21.59 27.44 -3.28
CA GLU A 26 22.66 28.39 -3.60
C GLU A 26 22.20 29.86 -3.75
N ALA A 27 20.89 30.12 -3.79
CA ALA A 27 20.35 31.47 -3.96
C ALA A 27 20.46 32.34 -2.68
N VAL A 28 20.68 31.69 -1.52
CA VAL A 28 20.73 32.35 -0.21
C VAL A 28 21.92 31.84 0.59
N GLU A 29 22.83 32.74 0.93
CA GLU A 29 23.96 32.48 1.82
C GLU A 29 23.65 32.97 3.25
N TYR A 30 24.09 32.23 4.26
CA TYR A 30 23.94 32.61 5.68
C TYR A 30 25.29 33.03 6.26
N VAL A 31 25.43 34.30 6.64
CA VAL A 31 26.69 34.88 7.14
C VAL A 31 26.50 35.45 8.53
N THR A 32 27.45 35.17 9.44
CA THR A 32 27.43 35.74 10.80
C THR A 32 28.02 37.14 10.80
N TYR A 33 27.25 38.11 11.28
CA TYR A 33 27.69 39.49 11.48
C TYR A 33 27.86 39.78 12.97
N GLY A 34 28.80 40.66 13.32
CA GLY A 34 29.12 40.98 14.72
C GLY A 34 27.97 41.67 15.46
N ASN A 35 27.14 42.42 14.75
CA ASN A 35 25.89 43.00 15.26
C ASN A 35 24.89 43.34 14.13
N LYS A 36 23.65 43.65 14.52
CA LYS A 36 22.58 44.09 13.61
C LYS A 36 22.97 45.23 12.68
N CYS A 37 23.81 46.18 13.13
CA CYS A 37 24.25 47.29 12.29
C CYS A 37 25.18 46.80 11.18
N THR A 38 26.13 45.93 11.50
CA THR A 38 27.06 45.36 10.50
C THR A 38 26.35 44.46 9.48
N ALA A 39 25.26 43.79 9.87
CA ALA A 39 24.41 43.04 8.94
C ALA A 39 23.64 43.98 7.99
N CYS A 40 22.99 45.01 8.53
CA CYS A 40 22.25 46.00 7.72
C CYS A 40 23.14 46.89 6.85
N ALA A 41 24.46 46.95 7.12
CA ALA A 41 25.42 47.68 6.30
C ALA A 41 25.80 46.93 5.02
N ASP A 42 25.55 45.61 4.96
CA ASP A 42 25.77 44.81 3.77
C ASP A 42 24.52 44.85 2.87
N VAL A 43 24.68 45.37 1.65
CA VAL A 43 23.59 45.56 0.69
C VAL A 43 22.97 44.26 0.19
N SER A 44 23.72 43.16 0.29
CA SER A 44 23.26 41.84 -0.12
C SER A 44 22.42 41.17 0.97
N VAL A 45 22.38 41.71 2.19
CA VAL A 45 21.58 41.16 3.30
C VAL A 45 20.15 41.69 3.23
N TYR A 46 19.18 40.79 3.13
CA TYR A 46 17.75 41.14 3.08
C TYR A 46 16.98 40.76 4.35
N GLY A 47 17.64 40.08 5.30
CA GLY A 47 17.08 39.78 6.61
C GLY A 47 18.12 39.22 7.57
N TYR A 48 17.85 39.27 8.87
CA TYR A 48 18.71 38.65 9.89
C TYR A 48 17.90 38.06 11.04
N THR A 49 18.47 37.06 11.72
CA THR A 49 17.98 36.53 12.99
C THR A 49 19.00 36.76 14.12
N PRO A 50 18.57 36.95 15.38
CA PRO A 50 19.49 37.03 16.51
C PRO A 50 20.28 35.73 16.69
N GLY A 51 21.58 35.83 17.02
CA GLY A 51 22.48 34.69 17.17
C GLY A 51 23.44 34.53 15.98
N ALA A 52 24.57 33.87 16.20
CA ALA A 52 25.47 33.51 15.09
C ALA A 52 24.79 32.49 14.18
N CYS A 53 25.16 32.45 12.90
CA CYS A 53 24.68 31.39 12.02
C CYS A 53 25.21 30.06 12.54
N GLU A 54 24.30 29.17 12.90
CA GLU A 54 24.63 27.76 13.01
C GLU A 54 25.11 27.36 11.62
N ARG A 55 26.35 26.86 11.51
CA ARG A 55 26.71 26.11 10.30
C ARG A 55 25.60 25.09 10.17
N ARG A 56 24.82 25.15 9.09
CA ARG A 56 23.96 24.03 8.70
C ARG A 56 24.86 22.83 8.93
N PRO A 57 24.52 21.89 9.85
CA PRO A 57 25.29 20.68 9.92
C PRO A 57 25.39 20.25 8.46
N VAL A 58 26.62 20.05 7.97
CA VAL A 58 26.76 19.04 6.94
C VAL A 58 26.15 17.86 7.67
N LEU A 59 24.87 17.58 7.40
CA LEU A 59 24.27 16.35 7.85
C LEU A 59 25.33 15.33 7.45
N PRO A 60 25.93 14.61 8.43
CA PRO A 60 26.96 13.63 8.09
C PRO A 60 26.39 12.90 6.89
N ALA A 61 27.13 12.92 5.76
CA ALA A 61 26.68 12.34 4.49
C ALA A 61 25.92 11.09 4.87
N ASP A 62 24.61 11.06 4.51
CA ASP A 62 23.59 10.34 5.28
C ASP A 62 24.19 9.10 5.93
N PRO A 63 24.07 8.91 7.27
CA PRO A 63 24.54 7.67 7.91
C PRO A 63 24.07 6.54 7.00
N PRO A 64 24.96 5.61 6.59
CA PRO A 64 24.67 4.68 5.48
C PRO A 64 23.22 4.29 5.62
N GLN A 65 22.38 4.72 4.65
CA GLN A 65 20.93 4.58 4.76
C GLN A 65 20.69 3.24 5.44
N PRO A 66 19.99 3.16 6.60
CA PRO A 66 19.70 1.87 7.19
C PRO A 66 19.18 1.04 6.04
N ALA A 67 19.93 -0.02 5.68
CA ALA A 67 19.90 -0.61 4.36
C ALA A 67 18.50 -0.47 3.80
N GLU A 68 18.34 0.28 2.68
CA GLU A 68 17.06 0.31 1.98
C GLU A 68 16.52 -1.12 2.01
N PRO A 69 15.27 -1.35 2.44
CA PRO A 69 14.77 -2.68 2.74
C PRO A 69 15.15 -3.58 1.57
N ASP A 70 16.02 -4.52 1.91
CA ASP A 70 17.03 -5.11 1.06
C ASP A 70 16.58 -5.31 -0.39
N GLU A 71 17.41 -4.92 -1.36
CA GLU A 71 17.32 -5.43 -2.73
C GLU A 71 17.55 -6.97 -2.76
N GLN A 72 17.84 -7.60 -1.60
CA GLN A 72 17.72 -9.04 -1.29
C GLN A 72 16.31 -9.50 -0.80
N SER A 73 15.25 -8.68 -0.88
CA SER A 73 13.91 -9.03 -0.36
C SER A 73 13.16 -10.08 -1.18
N ARG A 74 13.67 -10.47 -2.35
CA ARG A 74 13.10 -11.53 -3.20
C ARG A 74 13.81 -12.86 -2.96
N HIS A 75 13.13 -13.80 -2.31
CA HIS A 75 13.55 -15.19 -2.15
C HIS A 75 13.25 -15.98 -3.43
N ILE A 76 14.24 -16.71 -3.95
CA ILE A 76 14.03 -17.62 -5.09
C ILE A 76 13.82 -19.03 -4.54
N CYS A 77 12.70 -19.64 -4.92
CA CYS A 77 12.36 -20.98 -4.50
C CYS A 77 13.28 -22.00 -5.16
N THR A 78 13.94 -22.80 -4.33
CA THR A 78 14.76 -23.94 -4.77
C THR A 78 13.89 -25.14 -5.14
N GLU A 79 14.43 -26.05 -5.95
CA GLU A 79 13.74 -27.30 -6.33
C GLU A 79 13.42 -28.24 -5.15
N GLU A 80 14.11 -28.06 -4.02
CA GLU A 80 13.82 -28.77 -2.78
C GLU A 80 12.60 -28.16 -2.09
N GLU A 81 12.55 -26.83 -1.94
CA GLU A 81 11.39 -26.12 -1.36
C GLU A 81 10.11 -26.31 -2.18
N LYS A 82 10.23 -26.39 -3.51
CA LYS A 82 9.11 -26.72 -4.40
C LYS A 82 8.55 -28.13 -4.22
N ARG A 83 9.34 -29.05 -3.65
CA ARG A 83 8.93 -30.44 -3.36
C ARG A 83 8.46 -30.62 -1.92
N ALA A 84 8.39 -29.55 -1.12
CA ALA A 84 7.92 -29.65 0.24
C ALA A 84 6.45 -30.13 0.27
N GLU A 85 6.22 -31.33 0.82
CA GLU A 85 4.87 -31.89 0.99
C GLU A 85 4.17 -31.37 2.26
N ILE A 86 4.96 -30.86 3.20
CA ILE A 86 4.48 -30.39 4.51
C ILE A 86 5.13 -29.05 4.84
N CYS A 87 4.31 -28.04 5.07
CA CYS A 87 4.72 -26.73 5.54
C CYS A 87 4.22 -26.47 6.96
N THR A 88 4.95 -25.65 7.71
CA THR A 88 4.47 -25.18 9.02
C THR A 88 3.22 -24.31 8.84
N MET A 89 2.31 -24.34 9.80
CA MET A 89 1.12 -23.47 9.80
C MET A 89 1.41 -22.07 10.39
N GLN A 90 2.69 -21.67 10.48
CA GLN A 90 3.05 -20.32 10.91
C GLN A 90 2.62 -19.33 9.84
N TYR A 91 1.92 -18.28 10.26
CA TYR A 91 1.55 -17.18 9.40
C TYR A 91 2.66 -16.13 9.39
N ALA A 92 3.39 -16.08 8.28
CA ALA A 92 4.48 -15.17 7.98
C ALA A 92 4.38 -14.84 6.47
N PRO A 93 3.42 -13.98 6.08
CA PRO A 93 2.95 -13.92 4.72
C PRO A 93 4.02 -13.48 3.72
N VAL A 94 3.92 -14.01 2.50
CA VAL A 94 4.81 -13.68 1.39
C VAL A 94 4.02 -13.43 0.10
N CYS A 95 4.55 -12.60 -0.78
CA CYS A 95 3.99 -12.29 -2.08
C CYS A 95 4.71 -13.09 -3.15
N GLY A 96 4.04 -14.08 -3.74
CA GLY A 96 4.59 -14.86 -4.83
C GLY A 96 4.82 -14.04 -6.09
N SER A 97 5.72 -14.49 -6.96
CA SER A 97 5.97 -13.88 -8.27
C SER A 97 4.79 -14.00 -9.23
N ASP A 98 3.80 -14.81 -8.87
CA ASP A 98 2.50 -14.93 -9.52
C ASP A 98 1.47 -13.90 -9.01
N GLY A 99 1.86 -13.04 -8.08
CA GLY A 99 1.00 -11.98 -7.52
C GLY A 99 0.04 -12.47 -6.45
N ARG A 100 0.19 -13.70 -5.95
CA ARG A 100 -0.68 -14.28 -4.91
C ARG A 100 0.00 -14.22 -3.54
N THR A 101 -0.80 -13.95 -2.51
CA THR A 101 -0.34 -13.97 -1.12
C THR A 101 -0.36 -15.39 -0.58
N TYR A 102 0.75 -15.85 -0.03
CA TYR A 102 0.88 -17.15 0.62
C TYR A 102 1.10 -16.98 2.12
N GLY A 103 0.55 -17.90 2.93
CA GLY A 103 0.65 -17.82 4.38
C GLY A 103 2.07 -17.90 4.94
N ASN A 104 3.00 -18.50 4.19
CA ASN A 104 4.44 -18.44 4.43
C ASN A 104 5.26 -18.84 3.18
N GLY A 105 6.57 -18.66 3.24
CA GLY A 105 7.51 -18.98 2.16
C GLY A 105 7.51 -20.46 1.73
N CYS A 106 7.32 -21.39 2.67
CA CYS A 106 7.21 -22.81 2.33
C CYS A 106 5.96 -23.07 1.49
N GLY A 107 4.81 -22.52 1.90
CA GLY A 107 3.57 -22.58 1.14
C GLY A 107 3.75 -22.05 -0.28
N ALA A 108 4.35 -20.87 -0.42
CA ALA A 108 4.62 -20.26 -1.73
C ALA A 108 5.46 -21.16 -2.66
N CYS A 109 6.58 -21.69 -2.17
CA CYS A 109 7.43 -22.54 -2.99
C CYS A 109 6.76 -23.88 -3.32
N SER A 110 6.11 -24.53 -2.35
CA SER A 110 5.40 -25.80 -2.55
C SER A 110 4.25 -25.71 -3.54
N SER A 111 3.64 -24.52 -3.68
CA SER A 111 2.63 -24.23 -4.69
C SER A 111 3.18 -24.02 -6.11
N GLY A 112 4.50 -24.12 -6.31
CA GLY A 112 5.15 -24.05 -7.61
C GLY A 112 5.57 -22.64 -8.05
N VAL A 113 5.53 -21.66 -7.16
CA VAL A 113 6.00 -20.29 -7.44
C VAL A 113 7.53 -20.26 -7.54
N ASP A 114 8.07 -19.45 -8.46
CA ASP A 114 9.52 -19.37 -8.70
C ASP A 114 10.25 -18.48 -7.69
N SER A 115 9.60 -17.40 -7.22
CA SER A 115 10.18 -16.52 -6.21
C SER A 115 9.09 -15.79 -5.43
N TYR A 116 9.41 -15.28 -4.25
CA TYR A 116 8.48 -14.47 -3.45
C TYR A 116 9.19 -13.31 -2.77
N VAL A 117 8.42 -12.31 -2.34
CA VAL A 117 8.88 -11.20 -1.50
C VAL A 117 8.23 -11.33 -0.12
N GLN A 118 8.91 -10.88 0.94
CA GLN A 118 8.34 -10.86 2.29
C GLN A 118 7.17 -9.88 2.39
N GLY A 119 6.12 -10.27 3.11
CA GLY A 119 4.86 -9.52 3.21
C GLY A 119 3.79 -10.03 2.25
N GLU A 120 2.53 -9.75 2.54
CA GLU A 120 1.43 -10.04 1.61
C GLU A 120 1.66 -9.30 0.30
N CYS A 121 1.16 -9.84 -0.81
CA CYS A 121 1.13 -9.05 -2.03
C CYS A 121 0.40 -7.75 -1.75
N ALA A 122 0.97 -6.65 -2.25
CA ALA A 122 0.25 -5.42 -2.42
C ALA A 122 -0.86 -5.71 -3.43
N GLN A 123 -1.95 -6.30 -2.96
CA GLN A 123 -3.21 -6.17 -3.65
C GLN A 123 -3.45 -4.68 -3.63
N GLU A 124 -3.30 -4.06 -4.80
CA GLU A 124 -3.69 -2.68 -4.98
C GLU A 124 -5.18 -2.62 -4.65
N ARG A 125 -5.49 -2.38 -3.38
CA ARG A 125 -6.84 -2.09 -2.92
C ARG A 125 -7.11 -0.69 -3.47
N LEU A 126 -7.60 -0.66 -4.69
CA LEU A 126 -7.84 0.59 -5.38
C LEU A 126 -9.16 1.18 -4.90
N ALA A 127 -9.19 2.47 -4.65
CA ALA A 127 -10.41 3.22 -4.39
C ALA A 127 -10.55 4.32 -5.42
N ILE A 128 -11.78 4.55 -5.88
CA ILE A 128 -12.09 5.73 -6.68
C ILE A 128 -12.26 6.89 -5.71
N CYS A 129 -11.32 7.84 -5.78
CA CYS A 129 -11.27 9.00 -4.88
C CYS A 129 -11.57 10.28 -5.67
N PRO A 130 -12.81 10.79 -5.70
CA PRO A 130 -13.03 12.17 -6.13
C PRO A 130 -12.40 13.14 -5.10
N ASP A 131 -11.86 14.27 -5.56
CA ASP A 131 -11.21 15.29 -4.71
C ASP A 131 -12.10 15.83 -3.56
N THR A 132 -13.41 15.56 -3.62
CA THR A 132 -14.42 16.06 -2.68
C THR A 132 -14.93 15.00 -1.71
N LEU A 133 -14.23 13.88 -1.51
CA LEU A 133 -14.69 12.87 -0.54
C LEU A 133 -14.84 13.48 0.87
N PRO A 134 -15.99 13.29 1.56
CA PRO A 134 -16.21 13.82 2.90
C PRO A 134 -15.38 13.10 3.98
N PHE A 135 -14.71 11.99 3.63
CA PHE A 135 -13.91 11.17 4.53
C PHE A 135 -12.51 10.90 3.93
N PRO A 136 -11.46 10.79 4.76
CA PRO A 136 -10.15 10.36 4.32
C PRO A 136 -10.19 8.90 3.85
N VAL A 137 -9.36 8.59 2.87
CA VAL A 137 -9.23 7.25 2.28
C VAL A 137 -8.68 6.30 3.35
N PRO A 138 -9.27 5.10 3.56
CA PRO A 138 -8.78 4.16 4.56
C PRO A 138 -7.32 3.74 4.30
N GLU A 139 -6.57 3.48 5.37
CA GLU A 139 -5.21 2.96 5.24
C GLU A 139 -5.18 1.66 4.43
N GLY A 140 -4.21 1.55 3.52
CA GLY A 140 -4.06 0.40 2.63
C GLY A 140 -4.83 0.52 1.31
N PHE A 141 -5.55 1.61 1.05
CA PHE A 141 -6.12 1.88 -0.28
C PHE A 141 -5.29 2.90 -1.08
N THR A 142 -5.11 2.61 -2.36
CA THR A 142 -4.49 3.54 -3.33
C THR A 142 -5.57 4.23 -4.14
N CYS A 143 -5.51 5.56 -4.24
CA CYS A 143 -6.47 6.31 -5.02
C CYS A 143 -6.22 6.20 -6.53
N VAL A 144 -7.29 5.96 -7.27
CA VAL A 144 -7.33 5.99 -8.74
C VAL A 144 -8.53 6.81 -9.21
N GLU A 145 -8.44 7.34 -10.43
CA GLU A 145 -9.56 8.05 -11.05
C GLU A 145 -10.62 7.08 -11.59
N ALA A 146 -10.22 5.87 -11.96
CA ALA A 146 -11.08 4.80 -12.45
C ALA A 146 -10.44 3.43 -12.20
N CYS A 147 -11.26 2.39 -12.12
CA CYS A 147 -10.78 1.02 -11.96
C CYS A 147 -10.09 0.50 -13.24
N PRO A 148 -9.03 -0.33 -13.10
CA PRO A 148 -8.43 -1.05 -14.22
C PRO A 148 -9.45 -1.89 -14.98
N ALA A 149 -9.18 -2.22 -16.25
CA ALA A 149 -10.10 -2.99 -17.09
C ALA A 149 -10.42 -4.41 -16.57
N SER A 150 -9.57 -4.96 -15.70
CA SER A 150 -9.76 -6.25 -15.00
C SER A 150 -10.61 -6.14 -13.73
N GLN A 151 -11.03 -4.93 -13.37
CA GLN A 151 -11.77 -4.63 -12.15
C GLN A 151 -13.03 -3.84 -12.47
N THR A 152 -13.99 -3.85 -11.54
CA THR A 152 -15.17 -3.00 -11.59
C THR A 152 -15.27 -2.15 -10.32
N SER A 153 -16.01 -1.05 -10.37
CA SER A 153 -16.21 -0.20 -9.19
C SER A 153 -17.39 -0.72 -8.37
N TYR A 154 -17.22 -0.82 -7.05
CA TYR A 154 -18.27 -1.19 -6.12
C TYR A 154 -18.41 -0.18 -5.00
N THR A 155 -19.65 0.16 -4.64
CA THR A 155 -19.92 1.12 -3.56
C THR A 155 -20.13 0.36 -2.26
N THR A 156 -19.18 0.49 -1.33
CA THR A 156 -19.25 -0.10 0.01
C THR A 156 -20.40 0.50 0.84
N GLN A 157 -20.75 -0.14 1.95
CA GLN A 157 -21.80 0.33 2.88
C GLN A 157 -21.54 1.75 3.43
N ILE A 158 -20.29 2.19 3.49
CA ILE A 158 -19.89 3.53 3.92
C ILE A 158 -19.86 4.56 2.78
N GLY A 159 -20.30 4.18 1.57
CA GLY A 159 -20.36 5.04 0.39
C GLY A 159 -19.03 5.22 -0.34
N LEU A 160 -17.96 4.53 0.06
CA LEU A 160 -16.68 4.54 -0.62
C LEU A 160 -16.73 3.64 -1.87
N GLN A 161 -16.29 4.15 -3.02
CA GLN A 161 -16.12 3.35 -4.23
C GLN A 161 -14.76 2.67 -4.23
N VAL A 162 -14.75 1.34 -4.25
CA VAL A 162 -13.56 0.50 -4.31
C VAL A 162 -13.52 -0.27 -5.63
N CYS A 163 -12.33 -0.56 -6.14
CA CYS A 163 -12.17 -1.40 -7.32
C CYS A 163 -11.96 -2.85 -6.90
N ILE A 164 -12.72 -3.72 -7.56
CA ILE A 164 -12.88 -5.11 -7.17
C ILE A 164 -12.63 -5.97 -8.40
N PRO A 165 -11.98 -7.13 -8.27
CA PRO A 165 -11.83 -8.06 -9.38
C PRO A 165 -13.19 -8.43 -9.95
N VAL A 166 -13.27 -8.60 -11.26
CA VAL A 166 -14.45 -9.22 -11.89
C VAL A 166 -14.15 -10.71 -12.01
N TRP A 167 -14.95 -11.52 -11.32
CA TRP A 167 -14.94 -12.97 -11.54
C TRP A 167 -16.01 -13.33 -12.56
N ASP A 168 -15.63 -14.12 -13.55
CA ASP A 168 -16.54 -14.56 -14.60
C ASP A 168 -17.00 -16.02 -14.39
N LYS A 169 -17.86 -16.48 -15.29
CA LYS A 169 -18.36 -17.86 -15.28
C LYS A 169 -17.23 -18.90 -15.26
N ALA A 170 -16.15 -18.70 -16.01
CA ALA A 170 -15.05 -19.64 -16.07
C ALA A 170 -14.31 -19.72 -14.73
N ASP A 171 -14.22 -18.62 -13.99
CA ASP A 171 -13.66 -18.60 -12.63
C ASP A 171 -14.54 -19.43 -11.67
N PHE A 172 -15.85 -19.17 -11.65
CA PHE A 172 -16.78 -19.88 -10.76
C PHE A 172 -16.92 -21.37 -11.09
N GLU A 173 -16.79 -21.75 -12.36
CA GLU A 173 -16.81 -23.15 -12.79
C GLU A 173 -15.57 -23.92 -12.34
N GLN A 174 -14.43 -23.25 -12.15
CA GLN A 174 -13.21 -23.86 -11.62
C GLN A 174 -13.29 -24.13 -10.12
N TRP A 175 -14.16 -23.42 -9.39
CA TRP A 175 -14.27 -23.57 -7.95
C TRP A 175 -15.01 -24.84 -7.57
N LYS A 176 -14.36 -25.61 -6.68
CA LYS A 176 -14.88 -26.86 -6.12
C LYS A 176 -16.12 -26.58 -5.25
N GLN A 177 -17.15 -27.41 -5.40
CA GLN A 177 -18.30 -27.39 -4.47
C GLN A 177 -17.87 -27.84 -3.07
N CYS A 178 -18.43 -27.22 -2.04
CA CYS A 178 -18.14 -27.51 -0.65
C CYS A 178 -19.41 -27.59 0.19
N SER A 179 -19.33 -28.27 1.33
CA SER A 179 -20.38 -28.26 2.37
C SER A 179 -19.88 -27.56 3.65
N GLY A 180 -18.58 -27.33 3.77
CA GLY A 180 -17.97 -26.45 4.76
C GLY A 180 -16.53 -26.09 4.41
N SER A 181 -15.94 -25.13 5.13
CA SER A 181 -14.57 -24.66 4.85
C SER A 181 -13.50 -25.74 5.06
N ALA A 182 -13.81 -26.84 5.75
CA ALA A 182 -12.92 -27.99 5.88
C ALA A 182 -12.75 -28.78 4.56
N ASP A 183 -13.65 -28.59 3.58
CA ASP A 183 -13.60 -29.26 2.27
C ASP A 183 -12.68 -28.54 1.26
N CYS A 184 -12.19 -27.36 1.64
CA CYS A 184 -11.42 -26.43 0.82
C CYS A 184 -9.93 -26.46 1.16
N SER A 185 -9.11 -25.91 0.27
CA SER A 185 -7.68 -25.75 0.50
C SER A 185 -7.40 -24.79 1.66
N ALA A 186 -6.19 -24.80 2.21
CA ALA A 186 -5.85 -24.02 3.42
C ALA A 186 -6.06 -22.51 3.27
N ASP A 187 -5.99 -22.01 2.03
CA ASP A 187 -6.13 -20.62 1.59
C ASP A 187 -7.53 -20.28 1.04
N GLU A 188 -8.43 -21.27 0.97
CA GLU A 188 -9.78 -21.12 0.45
C GLU A 188 -10.82 -21.15 1.57
N ARG A 189 -12.00 -20.59 1.30
CA ARG A 189 -13.15 -20.67 2.20
C ARG A 189 -14.41 -21.08 1.45
N CYS A 190 -15.22 -21.87 2.13
CA CYS A 190 -16.51 -22.28 1.61
C CYS A 190 -17.48 -21.13 1.75
N VAL A 191 -17.85 -20.50 0.64
CA VAL A 191 -18.76 -19.35 0.59
C VAL A 191 -19.90 -19.62 -0.38
N VAL A 192 -20.97 -18.86 -0.21
CA VAL A 192 -22.08 -18.87 -1.16
C VAL A 192 -21.64 -18.12 -2.43
N ALA A 193 -21.71 -18.79 -3.58
CA ALA A 193 -21.44 -18.21 -4.88
C ALA A 193 -22.66 -18.36 -5.79
N GLY A 194 -22.90 -17.35 -6.63
CA GLY A 194 -23.96 -17.38 -7.63
C GLY A 194 -23.74 -18.51 -8.66
N THR A 195 -24.82 -18.94 -9.30
CA THR A 195 -24.73 -19.97 -10.34
C THR A 195 -24.43 -19.37 -11.71
N PRO A 196 -23.42 -19.88 -12.43
CA PRO A 196 -23.21 -19.48 -13.81
C PRO A 196 -24.37 -19.94 -14.69
N THR A 197 -24.97 -19.00 -15.41
CA THR A 197 -26.06 -19.30 -16.35
C THR A 197 -25.52 -19.70 -17.72
N THR A 198 -26.39 -20.22 -18.58
CA THR A 198 -26.05 -20.58 -19.96
C THR A 198 -25.59 -19.38 -20.80
N GLY A 199 -25.91 -18.15 -20.38
CA GLY A 199 -25.54 -16.89 -21.06
C GLY A 199 -24.19 -16.30 -20.65
N GLY A 200 -23.50 -16.86 -19.65
CA GLY A 200 -22.24 -16.29 -19.12
C GLY A 200 -22.44 -15.36 -17.93
N ASP A 201 -23.67 -14.92 -17.66
CA ASP A 201 -24.03 -14.15 -16.48
C ASP A 201 -24.08 -15.04 -15.22
N VAL A 202 -23.82 -14.45 -14.06
CA VAL A 202 -23.91 -15.11 -12.75
C VAL A 202 -25.27 -14.78 -12.12
N ASP A 203 -26.05 -15.82 -11.82
CA ASP A 203 -27.36 -15.72 -11.17
C ASP A 203 -27.20 -15.77 -9.64
N TRP A 204 -27.60 -14.69 -8.98
CA TRP A 204 -27.53 -14.49 -7.53
C TRP A 204 -28.87 -14.76 -6.83
N ASP A 205 -29.80 -15.46 -7.49
CA ASP A 205 -31.05 -15.90 -6.88
C ASP A 205 -30.75 -16.92 -5.75
N SER A 206 -31.27 -16.64 -4.54
CA SER A 206 -31.15 -17.47 -3.34
C SER A 206 -31.58 -18.93 -3.55
N GLU A 207 -32.44 -19.22 -4.53
CA GLU A 207 -32.87 -20.59 -4.85
C GLU A 207 -31.83 -21.38 -5.67
N LYS A 208 -30.84 -20.70 -6.24
CA LYS A 208 -29.80 -21.29 -7.11
C LYS A 208 -28.39 -21.11 -6.56
N GLU A 209 -28.22 -20.39 -5.47
CA GLU A 209 -26.94 -20.25 -4.76
C GLU A 209 -26.28 -21.62 -4.47
N SER A 210 -24.97 -21.72 -4.71
CA SER A 210 -24.19 -22.93 -4.46
C SER A 210 -22.95 -22.64 -3.62
N TYR A 211 -22.67 -23.50 -2.64
CA TYR A 211 -21.48 -23.38 -1.80
C TYR A 211 -20.24 -23.83 -2.55
N ARG A 212 -19.24 -22.96 -2.64
CA ARG A 212 -17.98 -23.21 -3.35
C ARG A 212 -16.77 -22.75 -2.56
N CYS A 213 -15.67 -23.46 -2.73
CA CYS A 213 -14.35 -23.07 -2.22
C CYS A 213 -13.86 -21.88 -3.03
N ALA A 214 -14.01 -20.68 -2.48
CA ALA A 214 -13.53 -19.47 -3.09
C ALA A 214 -12.16 -19.09 -2.49
N PRO A 215 -11.30 -18.41 -3.27
CA PRO A 215 -10.06 -17.85 -2.75
C PRO A 215 -10.35 -16.83 -1.64
N SER A 216 -9.37 -16.66 -0.75
CA SER A 216 -9.42 -15.66 0.33
C SER A 216 -9.78 -14.26 -0.19
N GLU A 217 -9.26 -13.88 -1.36
CA GLU A 217 -9.52 -12.62 -2.06
C GLU A 217 -11.01 -12.37 -2.33
N TYR A 218 -11.71 -13.39 -2.83
CA TYR A 218 -13.14 -13.31 -3.09
C TYR A 218 -13.94 -13.26 -1.78
N THR A 219 -13.46 -13.97 -0.76
CA THR A 219 -14.09 -13.98 0.57
C THR A 219 -13.99 -12.60 1.23
N GLU A 220 -12.82 -11.96 1.21
CA GLU A 220 -12.64 -10.59 1.68
C GLU A 220 -13.50 -9.60 0.90
N PHE A 221 -13.57 -9.78 -0.41
CA PHE A 221 -14.41 -8.97 -1.27
C PHE A 221 -15.91 -9.11 -0.94
N GLN A 222 -16.40 -10.33 -0.65
CA GLN A 222 -17.77 -10.52 -0.19
C GLN A 222 -18.06 -9.79 1.14
N ILE A 223 -17.08 -9.63 2.04
CA ILE A 223 -17.25 -8.81 3.26
C ILE A 223 -17.57 -7.36 2.91
N HIS A 224 -16.94 -6.83 1.87
CA HIS A 224 -17.17 -5.45 1.44
C HIS A 224 -18.51 -5.26 0.70
N MET A 225 -19.04 -6.32 0.08
CA MET A 225 -20.33 -6.31 -0.64
C MET A 225 -21.54 -6.69 0.21
N ALA A 226 -21.40 -7.61 1.16
CA ALA A 226 -22.53 -8.18 1.86
C ALA A 226 -23.00 -7.25 2.99
N GLY A 227 -24.30 -6.94 2.98
CA GLY A 227 -25.00 -6.18 4.02
C GLY A 227 -24.93 -6.83 5.40
N SER A 228 -24.76 -8.15 5.44
CA SER A 228 -24.60 -8.94 6.65
C SER A 228 -23.71 -10.15 6.40
N CYS A 229 -22.49 -10.10 6.92
CA CYS A 229 -21.67 -11.30 7.11
C CYS A 229 -21.72 -11.75 8.57
N THR A 230 -21.79 -13.05 8.80
CA THR A 230 -21.55 -13.63 10.12
C THR A 230 -20.05 -13.83 10.31
N VAL A 231 -19.49 -13.24 11.37
CA VAL A 231 -18.10 -13.42 11.78
C VAL A 231 -18.07 -14.09 13.14
N GLU A 232 -17.41 -15.25 13.23
CA GLU A 232 -17.22 -16.00 14.47
C GLU A 232 -15.72 -16.32 14.61
N ASP A 233 -15.13 -16.01 15.76
CA ASP A 233 -13.67 -16.14 16.02
C ASP A 233 -12.76 -15.45 14.99
N GLY A 234 -13.16 -14.27 14.50
CA GLY A 234 -12.40 -13.51 13.51
C GLY A 234 -12.37 -14.17 12.12
N LYS A 235 -13.22 -15.16 11.87
CA LYS A 235 -13.38 -15.83 10.58
C LYS A 235 -14.79 -15.59 10.03
N VAL A 236 -14.87 -15.24 8.75
CA VAL A 236 -16.15 -15.12 8.03
C VAL A 236 -16.75 -16.51 7.84
N GLN A 237 -17.97 -16.68 8.34
CA GLN A 237 -18.72 -17.95 8.30
C GLN A 237 -19.77 -17.95 7.18
N GLY A 238 -20.12 -16.78 6.65
CA GLY A 238 -21.03 -16.63 5.52
C GLY A 238 -21.34 -15.15 5.27
N CYS A 239 -21.39 -14.77 4.00
CA CYS A 239 -21.76 -13.43 3.56
C CYS A 239 -22.95 -13.58 2.62
N ALA A 240 -24.09 -12.96 2.99
CA ALA A 240 -25.25 -12.87 2.12
C ALA A 240 -25.27 -11.50 1.44
N ILE A 241 -25.33 -11.50 0.11
CA ILE A 241 -25.59 -10.28 -0.66
C ILE A 241 -27.09 -9.97 -0.47
N ALA A 242 -27.40 -8.76 -0.03
CA ALA A 242 -28.79 -8.32 0.15
C ALA A 242 -29.45 -8.00 -1.20
#